data_AF-E4TZQ1-F1
#
_entry.id   AF-E4TZQ1-F1
#
_cell.length_a   1.000
_cell.length_b   1.000
_cell.length_c   1.000
_cell.angle_alpha   90.00
_cell.angle_beta   90.00
_cell.angle_gamma   90.00
#
_symmetry.space_group_name_H-M   'P 1'
#
loop_
_entity.id
_entity.type
_entity.pdbx_description
1 polymer ?
#
loop_
_entity_poly.entity_id
_entity_poly.type
_entity_poly.pdbx_seq_one_letter_code
_entity_poly.pdbx_strand_id
1 'polypeptide(L)' 'MASVQDKLKAELMVEIYASIDRIYDSIEQHFELDETRRSNVIKSLNTLKDELYFVVQTTPLS' A
#
# COMPACT_ATOMS: atom_id res chain seq x y z
N MET A 1 -22.06 6.29 13.65
CA MET A 1 -22.21 5.86 12.24
C MET A 1 -21.05 6.47 11.47
N ALA A 2 -20.18 5.66 10.86
CA ALA A 2 -19.10 6.19 10.01
C ALA A 2 -19.71 6.97 8.85
N SER A 3 -19.16 8.15 8.54
CA SER A 3 -19.65 8.96 7.43
C SER A 3 -19.41 8.24 6.09
N VAL A 4 -20.14 8.62 5.04
CA VAL A 4 -19.91 8.08 3.68
C VAL A 4 -18.45 8.32 3.25
N GLN A 5 -17.88 9.45 3.65
CA GLN A 5 -16.47 9.78 3.41
C GLN A 5 -15.52 8.81 4.11
N ASP A 6 -15.79 8.43 5.37
CA ASP A 6 -14.95 7.48 6.10
C ASP A 6 -14.97 6.08 5.45
N LYS A 7 -16.13 5.67 4.93
CA LYS A 7 -16.26 4.40 4.19
C LYS A 7 -15.47 4.41 2.89
N LEU A 8 -15.58 5.48 2.10
CA LEU A 8 -14.81 5.66 0.87
C LEU A 8 -13.30 5.63 1.13
N LYS A 9 -12.83 6.34 2.17
CA LYS A 9 -11.42 6.30 2.56
C LYS A 9 -11.00 4.89 2.97
N ALA A 10 -11.81 4.17 3.73
CA ALA A 10 -11.49 2.80 4.15
C ALA A 10 -11.42 1.82 2.96
N GLU A 11 -12.37 1.90 2.01
CA GLU A 11 -12.36 1.09 0.79
C GLU A 11 -11.13 1.38 -0.07
N LEU A 12 -10.80 2.66 -0.29
CA LEU A 12 -9.60 3.07 -1.01
C LEU A 12 -8.32 2.54 -0.34
N MET A 13 -8.24 2.57 0.99
CA MET A 13 -7.09 2.02 1.71
C MET A 13 -6.92 0.52 1.49
N VAL A 14 -8.01 -0.24 1.49
CA VAL A 14 -7.99 -1.69 1.22
C VAL A 14 -7.48 -1.96 -0.20
N GLU A 15 -7.94 -1.20 -1.18
CA GLU A 15 -7.49 -1.33 -2.58
C GLU A 15 -6.01 -1.00 -2.76
N ILE A 16 -5.53 0.07 -2.11
CA ILE A 16 -4.11 0.45 -2.12
C ILE A 16 -3.26 -0.68 -1.55
N TYR A 17 -3.64 -1.22 -0.38
CA TYR A 17 -2.89 -2.29 0.27
C TYR A 17 -2.85 -3.55 -0.59
N ALA A 18 -3.99 -3.97 -1.13
CA ALA A 18 -4.06 -5.10 -2.05
C ALA A 18 -3.21 -4.89 -3.32
N SER A 19 -3.10 -3.65 -3.80
CA SER A 19 -2.27 -3.31 -4.96
C SER A 19 -0.77 -3.37 -4.63
N ILE A 20 -0.37 -2.91 -3.45
CA ILE A 20 1.02 -3.01 -2.96
C ILE A 20 1.43 -4.47 -2.79
N ASP A 21 0.56 -5.31 -2.23
CA ASP A 21 0.82 -6.74 -2.10
C ASP A 21 1.00 -7.42 -3.48
N ARG A 22 0.15 -7.08 -4.46
CA ARG A 22 0.33 -7.56 -5.85
C ARG A 22 1.63 -7.11 -6.48
N ILE A 23 2.11 -5.90 -6.17
CA ILE A 23 3.41 -5.42 -6.64
C ILE A 23 4.51 -6.29 -6.02
N TYR A 24 4.44 -6.57 -4.71
CA TYR A 24 5.39 -7.46 -4.04
C TYR A 24 5.43 -8.84 -4.71
N ASP A 25 4.27 -9.48 -4.87
CA ASP A 25 4.14 -10.81 -5.49
C ASP A 25 4.70 -10.81 -6.92
N SER A 26 4.40 -9.77 -7.70
CA SER A 26 4.90 -9.63 -9.06
C SER A 26 6.43 -9.52 -9.09
N ILE A 27 7.03 -8.79 -8.15
CA ILE A 27 8.50 -8.66 -8.09
C ILE A 27 9.11 -10.01 -7.68
N GLU A 28 8.57 -10.68 -6.67
CA GLU A 28 9.08 -11.97 -6.21
C GLU A 28 8.93 -13.07 -7.29
N GLN A 29 7.88 -13.02 -8.10
CA GLN A 29 7.68 -13.98 -9.18
C GLN A 29 8.64 -13.79 -10.37
N HIS A 30 9.04 -12.55 -10.66
CA HIS A 30 9.80 -12.23 -11.88
C HIS A 30 11.29 -11.98 -11.66
N PHE A 31 11.72 -11.80 -10.41
CA PHE A 31 13.12 -11.52 -10.08
C PHE A 31 13.66 -12.50 -9.03
N GLU A 32 14.86 -13.01 -9.25
CA GLU A 32 15.58 -13.73 -8.20
C GLU A 32 16.10 -12.73 -7.16
N LEU A 33 15.43 -12.67 -6.02
CA LEU A 33 15.81 -11.83 -4.90
C LEU A 33 16.57 -12.64 -3.85
N ASP A 34 17.82 -12.25 -3.59
CA ASP A 34 18.47 -12.64 -2.35
C ASP A 34 17.76 -12.01 -1.13
N GLU A 35 18.08 -12.48 0.07
CA GLU A 35 17.44 -12.04 1.31
C GLU A 35 17.55 -10.52 1.53
N THR A 36 18.70 -9.91 1.17
CA THR A 36 18.92 -8.48 1.34
C THR A 36 18.03 -7.68 0.39
N ARG A 37 17.98 -8.06 -0.89
CA ARG A 37 17.10 -7.42 -1.89
C ARG A 37 15.63 -7.59 -1.53
N ARG A 38 15.21 -8.79 -1.12
CA ARG A 38 13.83 -9.04 -0.65
C ARG A 38 13.48 -8.13 0.52
N SER A 39 14.36 -8.02 1.53
CA SER A 39 14.15 -7.14 2.68
C SER A 39 14.01 -5.67 2.26
N ASN A 40 14.83 -5.21 1.30
CA ASN A 40 14.77 -3.85 0.80
C ASN A 40 13.46 -3.57 0.04
N VAL A 41 13.00 -4.50 -0.80
CA VAL A 41 11.71 -4.37 -1.49
C VAL A 41 10.56 -4.24 -0.48
N ILE A 42 10.51 -5.13 0.52
CA ILE A 42 9.50 -5.08 1.58
C ILE A 42 9.52 -3.72 2.30
N LYS A 43 10.71 -3.22 2.66
CA LYS A 43 10.86 -1.91 3.31
C LYS A 43 10.33 -0.78 2.43
N SER A 44 10.72 -0.74 1.16
CA SER A 44 10.27 0.30 0.22
C SER A 44 8.76 0.29 0.02
N LEU A 45 8.16 -0.89 -0.13
CA LEU A 45 6.70 -1.02 -0.29
C LEU A 45 5.94 -0.64 0.99
N ASN A 46 6.48 -0.95 2.17
CA ASN A 46 5.90 -0.51 3.44
C ASN A 46 6.00 1.01 3.62
N THR A 47 7.11 1.64 3.24
CA THR A 47 7.22 3.11 3.26
C THR A 47 6.18 3.75 2.34
N LEU A 48 6.01 3.22 1.12
CA LEU A 48 4.97 3.71 0.20
C LEU A 48 3.57 3.53 0.80
N LYS A 49 3.30 2.39 1.45
CA LYS A 49 2.06 2.11 2.15
C LYS A 49 1.74 3.17 3.20
N ASP A 50 2.74 3.55 4.00
CA ASP A 50 2.60 4.54 5.07
C ASP A 50 2.37 5.95 4.51
N GLU A 51 3.09 6.32 3.45
CA GLU A 51 2.91 7.60 2.76
C GLU A 51 1.50 7.73 2.16
N LEU A 52 1.01 6.69 1.48
CA LEU A 52 -0.33 6.69 0.91
C LEU A 52 -1.41 6.69 1.99
N TYR A 53 -1.21 5.97 3.09
CA TYR A 53 -2.10 6.04 4.25
C TYR A 53 -2.20 7.48 4.77
N PHE A 54 -1.06 8.15 4.96
CA PHE A 54 -1.05 9.54 5.41
C PHE A 54 -1.83 10.45 4.45
N VAL A 55 -1.62 10.31 3.14
CA VAL A 55 -2.35 11.09 2.12
C VAL A 55 -3.85 10.86 2.22
N VAL A 56 -4.32 9.60 2.25
CA VAL A 56 -5.77 9.30 2.31
C VAL A 56 -6.40 9.83 3.60
N GLN A 57 -5.69 9.75 4.73
CA GLN A 57 -6.22 10.22 6.00
C GLN A 57 -6.28 11.75 6.06
N THR A 58 -5.23 12.45 5.60
CA THR A 58 -5.10 13.90 5.77
C THR A 58 -5.68 14.72 4.62
N THR A 59 -5.85 14.13 3.45
CA THR A 59 -6.41 14.83 2.28
C THR A 59 -7.94 14.82 2.36
N PRO A 60 -8.61 15.97 2.19
CA PRO A 60 -10.06 16.02 2.07
C PRO A 60 -10.50 15.37 0.75
N LEU A 61 -11.63 14.65 0.78
CA LEU A 61 -12.26 14.16 -0.44
C LEU A 61 -12.90 15.35 -1.18
N SER A 62 -12.62 15.47 -2.48
CA SER A 62 -13.17 16.49 -3.38
C SER A 62 -14.57 16.15 -3.87
#